data_AF-A0A4U0U3S4-F1
#
_entry.id   AF-A0A4U0U3S4-F1
#
_cell.length_a   1.000
_cell.length_b   1.000
_cell.length_c   1.000
_cell.angle_alpha   90.00
_cell.angle_beta   90.00
_cell.angle_gamma   90.00
#
_symmetry.space_group_name_H-M   'P 1'
#
loop_
_entity.id
_entity.type
_entity.pdbx_description
1 polymer ?
#
loop_
_entity_poly.entity_id
_entity_poly.type
_entity_poly.pdbx_seq_one_letter_code
_entity_poly.pdbx_strand_id
1 'polypeptide(L)'
;MGTSGAGKTTLLDVLAQRTTMGVITGDMLVNGKPLDSSFQRKTGYVQQQDLHLETATVRESLRFSAMLRQPKSVSKQEKYDYVEDVIKMLNMEDFAEAVVGVPGEGLNVEQRKLLTIGVELAAKPKLLLFLDEPTSGLDSQ
;
A
#
# COMPACT_ATOMS: atom_id res chain seq x y z
N MET A 1 11.62 -3.53 -18.03
CA MET A 1 11.32 -4.34 -16.82
C MET A 1 12.28 -5.53 -16.80
N GLY A 2 12.90 -5.84 -15.65
CA GLY A 2 13.74 -7.05 -15.53
C GLY A 2 12.94 -8.35 -15.65
N THR A 3 13.59 -9.47 -15.95
CA THR A 3 12.96 -10.80 -16.00
C THR A 3 12.52 -11.26 -14.61
N SER A 4 11.61 -12.24 -14.54
CA SER A 4 11.31 -12.92 -13.27
C SER A 4 12.61 -13.51 -12.69
N GLY A 5 12.79 -13.39 -11.37
CA GLY A 5 14.03 -13.81 -10.70
C GLY A 5 15.21 -12.84 -10.77
N ALA A 6 15.07 -11.68 -11.43
CA ALA A 6 16.14 -10.67 -11.49
C ALA A 6 16.40 -9.92 -10.17
N GLY A 7 15.71 -10.28 -9.08
CA GLY A 7 15.88 -9.66 -7.75
C GLY A 7 15.14 -8.34 -7.56
N LYS A 8 14.05 -8.07 -8.30
CA LYS A 8 13.26 -6.82 -8.15
C LYS A 8 12.65 -6.69 -6.75
N THR A 9 11.93 -7.72 -6.31
CA THR A 9 11.36 -7.79 -4.96
C THR A 9 12.46 -7.65 -3.92
N THR A 10 13.58 -8.36 -4.09
CA THR A 10 14.74 -8.24 -3.20
C THR A 10 15.28 -6.81 -3.13
N LEU A 11 15.40 -6.11 -4.27
CA LEU A 11 15.85 -4.73 -4.31
C LEU A 11 14.84 -3.78 -3.64
N LEU A 12 13.55 -3.94 -3.91
CA LEU A 12 12.50 -3.13 -3.28
C LEU A 12 12.45 -3.35 -1.77
N ASP A 13 12.58 -4.60 -1.30
CA ASP A 13 12.65 -4.93 0.12
C ASP A 13 13.88 -4.30 0.79
N VAL A 14 15.04 -4.30 0.14
CA VAL A 14 16.25 -3.66 0.64
C VAL A 14 16.03 -2.15 0.75
N LEU A 15 15.49 -1.51 -0.30
CA LEU A 15 15.24 -0.06 -0.31
C LEU A 15 14.17 0.36 0.71
N ALA A 16 13.20 -0.51 1.00
CA ALA A 16 12.16 -0.28 2.02
C ALA A 16 12.61 -0.66 3.45
N GLN A 17 13.87 -1.07 3.65
CA GLN A 17 14.41 -1.59 4.91
C GLN A 17 13.66 -2.80 5.48
N ARG A 18 13.13 -3.69 4.64
CA ARG A 18 12.37 -4.89 5.08
C ARG A 18 13.20 -6.17 5.08
N THR A 19 14.40 -6.16 4.50
CA THR A 19 15.31 -7.30 4.49
C THR A 19 15.96 -7.52 5.86
N THR A 20 15.91 -8.75 6.38
CA THR A 20 16.49 -9.15 7.67
C THR A 20 17.75 -10.02 7.55
N MET A 21 18.15 -10.38 6.33
CA MET A 21 19.23 -11.33 6.05
C MET A 21 20.05 -10.95 4.82
N GLY A 22 21.29 -11.46 4.74
CA GLY A 22 22.22 -11.15 3.65
C GLY A 22 23.14 -9.97 3.98
N VAL A 23 24.04 -9.65 3.03
CA VAL A 23 25.00 -8.55 3.15
C VAL A 23 24.53 -7.40 2.28
N ILE A 24 24.16 -6.29 2.89
CA ILE A 24 23.74 -5.06 2.20
C ILE A 24 24.95 -4.11 2.17
N THR A 25 25.30 -3.62 0.99
CA THR A 25 26.40 -2.66 0.79
C THR A 25 25.94 -1.49 -0.08
N GLY A 26 26.65 -0.36 0.00
CA GLY A 26 26.27 0.88 -0.67
C GLY A 26 25.51 1.86 0.23
N ASP A 27 25.26 3.06 -0.30
CA ASP A 27 24.60 4.15 0.43
C ASP A 27 23.10 4.23 0.08
N MET A 28 22.26 4.42 1.10
CA MET A 28 20.83 4.69 0.93
C MET A 28 20.51 6.09 1.44
N LEU A 29 20.11 6.95 0.51
CA LEU A 29 19.88 8.37 0.77
C LEU A 29 18.49 8.80 0.26
N VAL A 30 17.79 9.63 1.03
CA VAL A 30 16.61 10.37 0.56
C VAL A 30 16.91 11.86 0.67
N ASN A 31 16.78 12.59 -0.43
CA ASN A 31 17.15 14.01 -0.51
C ASN A 31 18.58 14.29 -0.01
N GLY A 32 19.52 13.40 -0.35
CA GLY A 32 20.93 13.50 0.02
C GLY A 32 21.24 13.20 1.50
N LYS A 33 20.25 12.75 2.30
CA LYS A 33 20.42 12.42 3.71
C LYS A 33 20.27 10.91 3.95
N PRO A 34 21.03 10.32 4.87
CA PRO A 34 20.84 8.93 5.31
C PRO A 34 19.41 8.67 5.82
N LEU A 35 18.97 7.43 5.66
CA LEU A 35 17.68 6.99 6.19
C LEU A 35 17.70 6.98 7.72
N ASP A 36 16.70 7.60 8.34
CA ASP A 36 16.52 7.56 9.79
C ASP A 36 15.67 6.34 10.21
N SER A 37 15.64 6.01 11.51
CA SER A 37 14.85 4.89 12.04
C SER A 37 13.33 5.06 11.88
N SER A 38 12.87 6.26 11.51
CA SER A 38 11.46 6.54 11.24
C SER A 38 11.10 6.40 9.75
N PHE A 39 12.08 6.08 8.89
CA PHE A 39 11.90 5.97 7.44
C PHE A 39 10.75 5.04 7.07
N GLN A 40 10.71 3.82 7.62
CA GLN A 40 9.64 2.85 7.37
C GLN A 40 8.23 3.40 7.72
N ARG A 41 8.11 4.29 8.71
CA ARG A 41 6.83 4.90 9.09
C ARG A 41 6.43 6.07 8.18
N LYS A 42 7.38 6.62 7.44
CA LYS A 42 7.19 7.72 6.49
C LYS A 42 6.90 7.23 5.07
N THR A 43 7.02 5.93 4.82
CA THR A 43 6.85 5.28 3.51
C THR A 43 5.69 4.29 3.51
N GLY A 44 4.98 4.15 2.39
CA GLY A 44 4.02 3.06 2.15
C GLY A 44 4.66 1.94 1.33
N TYR A 45 4.23 0.69 1.53
CA TYR A 45 4.72 -0.47 0.79
C TYR A 45 3.57 -1.40 0.41
N VAL A 46 3.25 -1.46 -0.87
CA VAL A 46 2.29 -2.42 -1.42
C VAL A 46 3.04 -3.71 -1.72
N GLN A 47 2.71 -4.77 -0.97
CA GLN A 47 3.25 -6.12 -1.22
C GLN A 47 2.55 -6.77 -2.41
N GLN A 48 3.21 -7.78 -3.00
CA GLN A 48 2.63 -8.58 -4.08
C GLN A 48 1.40 -9.40 -3.64
N GLN A 49 1.28 -9.74 -2.35
CA GLN A 49 0.13 -10.46 -1.81
C GLN A 49 -0.87 -9.49 -1.16
N ASP A 50 -2.11 -9.53 -1.62
CA ASP A 50 -3.21 -8.72 -1.07
C ASP A 50 -3.72 -9.32 0.25
N LEU A 51 -3.35 -8.72 1.38
CA LEU A 51 -3.80 -9.13 2.71
C LEU A 51 -4.85 -8.15 3.25
N HIS A 52 -6.11 -8.56 3.22
CA HIS A 52 -7.25 -7.76 3.70
C HIS A 52 -8.18 -8.61 4.56
N LEU A 53 -8.90 -7.98 5.48
CA LEU A 53 -9.91 -8.66 6.29
C LEU A 53 -11.13 -8.97 5.41
N GLU A 54 -11.42 -10.26 5.22
CA GLU A 54 -12.47 -10.74 4.30
C GLU A 54 -13.88 -10.22 4.65
N THR A 55 -14.16 -9.91 5.92
CA THR A 55 -15.46 -9.43 6.39
C THR A 55 -15.63 -7.92 6.34
N ALA A 56 -14.55 -7.15 6.12
CA ALA A 56 -14.61 -5.71 6.05
C ALA A 56 -15.07 -5.23 4.67
N THR A 57 -15.63 -4.03 4.58
CA THR A 57 -15.81 -3.33 3.31
C THR A 57 -14.52 -2.65 2.84
N VAL A 58 -14.49 -2.22 1.56
CA VAL A 58 -13.41 -1.38 1.02
C VAL A 58 -13.22 -0.13 1.88
N ARG A 59 -14.30 0.62 2.15
CA ARG A 59 -14.23 1.85 2.95
C ARG A 59 -13.76 1.59 4.38
N GLU A 60 -14.22 0.51 5.01
CA GLU A 60 -13.79 0.13 6.35
C GLU A 60 -12.29 -0.18 6.41
N SER A 61 -11.79 -0.93 5.43
CA SER A 61 -10.37 -1.24 5.27
C SER A 61 -9.51 0.03 5.17
N LEU A 62 -9.94 1.00 4.35
CA LEU A 62 -9.26 2.29 4.20
C LEU A 62 -9.31 3.14 5.48
N ARG A 63 -10.48 3.24 6.12
CA ARG A 63 -10.65 3.97 7.39
C ARG A 63 -9.80 3.37 8.50
N PHE A 64 -9.74 2.05 8.58
CA PHE A 64 -8.91 1.34 9.55
C PHE A 64 -7.43 1.68 9.37
N SER A 65 -6.93 1.64 8.12
CA SER A 65 -5.58 2.07 7.78
C SER A 65 -5.30 3.52 8.19
N ALA A 66 -6.18 4.46 7.81
CA ALA A 66 -6.02 5.87 8.12
C ALA A 66 -6.02 6.13 9.64
N MET A 67 -6.90 5.47 10.39
CA MET A 67 -7.01 5.63 11.83
C MET A 67 -5.74 5.20 12.56
N LEU A 68 -5.16 4.06 12.17
CA LEU A 68 -3.97 3.51 12.82
C LEU A 68 -2.66 4.18 12.38
N ARG A 69 -2.55 4.56 11.11
CA ARG A 69 -1.26 4.96 10.51
C ARG A 69 -1.07 6.47 10.40
N GLN A 70 -2.15 7.24 10.31
CA GLN A 70 -2.03 8.70 10.32
C GLN A 70 -1.81 9.24 11.74
N PRO A 71 -1.10 10.38 11.90
CA PRO A 71 -0.82 10.97 13.21
C PRO A 71 -2.07 11.18 14.08
N LYS A 72 -1.90 11.06 15.40
CA LYS A 72 -2.97 11.31 16.38
C LYS A 72 -3.46 12.77 16.40
N SER A 73 -2.64 13.70 15.90
CA SER A 73 -2.99 15.11 15.78
C SER A 73 -4.02 15.41 14.68
N VAL A 74 -4.20 14.49 13.72
CA VAL A 74 -5.20 14.61 12.67
C VAL A 74 -6.53 14.10 13.22
N SER A 75 -7.60 14.89 13.06
CA SER A 75 -8.92 14.52 13.57
C SER A 75 -9.49 13.30 12.83
N LYS A 76 -10.41 12.58 13.49
CA LYS A 76 -11.11 11.45 12.85
C LYS A 76 -11.84 11.87 11.57
N GLN A 77 -12.43 13.07 11.58
CA GLN A 77 -13.15 13.60 10.43
C GLN A 77 -12.20 13.82 9.25
N GLU A 78 -11.10 14.55 9.45
CA GLU A 78 -10.10 14.78 8.39
C GLU A 78 -9.51 13.47 7.84
N LYS A 79 -9.30 12.47 8.70
CA LYS A 79 -8.85 11.13 8.26
C LYS A 79 -9.89 10.48 7.36
N TYR A 80 -11.17 10.61 7.68
CA TYR A 80 -12.26 10.01 6.91
C TYR A 80 -12.48 10.77 5.61
N ASP A 81 -12.43 12.10 5.63
CA ASP A 81 -12.52 12.92 4.41
C ASP A 81 -11.41 12.56 3.42
N TYR A 82 -10.18 12.37 3.91
CA TYR A 82 -9.07 11.91 3.05
C TYR A 82 -9.29 10.48 2.52
N VAL A 83 -10.00 9.61 3.25
CA VAL A 83 -10.37 8.29 2.71
C VAL A 83 -11.34 8.43 1.54
N GLU A 84 -12.29 9.38 1.61
CA GLU A 84 -13.18 9.68 0.47
C GLU A 84 -12.38 10.15 -0.75
N ASP A 85 -11.37 11.01 -0.54
CA ASP A 85 -10.48 11.46 -1.61
C ASP A 85 -9.71 10.28 -2.25
N VAL A 86 -9.25 9.32 -1.46
CA VAL A 86 -8.56 8.12 -1.95
C VAL A 86 -9.50 7.22 -2.75
N ILE A 87 -10.73 7.02 -2.27
CA ILE A 87 -11.75 6.23 -2.99
C ILE A 87 -12.00 6.84 -4.37
N LYS A 88 -12.17 8.16 -4.43
CA LYS A 88 -12.36 8.89 -5.69
C LYS A 88 -11.13 8.86 -6.58
N MET A 89 -9.93 9.02 -6.02
CA MET A 89 -8.68 8.99 -6.78
C MET A 89 -8.45 7.66 -7.50
N LEU A 90 -8.91 6.57 -6.90
CA LEU A 90 -8.78 5.21 -7.45
C LEU A 90 -10.06 4.72 -8.16
N ASN A 91 -11.05 5.59 -8.38
CA ASN A 91 -12.35 5.27 -8.98
C ASN A 91 -13.05 4.07 -8.31
N MET A 92 -13.06 4.04 -6.97
CA MET A 92 -13.63 2.93 -6.20
C MET A 92 -15.05 3.20 -5.69
N GLU A 93 -15.68 4.32 -6.07
CA GLU A 93 -16.98 4.75 -5.56
C GLU A 93 -18.06 3.66 -5.71
N ASP A 94 -18.10 2.97 -6.85
CA ASP A 94 -19.12 1.97 -7.17
C ASP A 94 -19.06 0.71 -6.30
N PHE A 95 -17.91 0.45 -5.66
CA PHE A 95 -17.69 -0.74 -4.83
C PHE A 95 -17.13 -0.42 -3.45
N ALA A 96 -17.19 0.84 -3.01
CA ALA A 96 -16.67 1.28 -1.72
C ALA A 96 -17.35 0.58 -0.51
N GLU A 97 -18.62 0.17 -0.68
CA GLU A 97 -19.38 -0.57 0.34
C GLU A 97 -19.35 -2.10 0.13
N ALA A 98 -18.68 -2.58 -0.91
CA ALA A 98 -18.57 -4.01 -1.17
C ALA A 98 -17.66 -4.67 -0.11
N VAL A 99 -18.07 -5.85 0.35
CA VAL A 99 -17.27 -6.70 1.25
C VAL A 99 -16.08 -7.26 0.48
N VAL A 100 -14.90 -7.25 1.10
CA VAL A 100 -13.64 -7.71 0.49
C VAL A 100 -13.74 -9.17 0.05
N GLY A 101 -14.23 -10.04 0.94
CA GLY A 101 -14.37 -11.47 0.70
C GLY A 101 -13.06 -12.20 0.41
N VAL A 102 -13.18 -13.44 -0.06
CA VAL A 102 -12.07 -14.33 -0.40
C VAL A 102 -11.85 -14.36 -1.93
N PRO A 103 -10.69 -14.78 -2.44
CA PRO A 103 -10.50 -14.96 -3.87
C PRO A 103 -11.59 -15.85 -4.49
N GLY A 104 -12.34 -15.31 -5.45
CA GLY A 104 -13.49 -15.97 -6.09
C GLY A 104 -14.86 -15.56 -5.56
N GLU A 105 -14.94 -14.97 -4.36
CA GLU A 105 -16.19 -14.47 -3.75
C GLU A 105 -15.96 -13.10 -3.08
N GLY A 106 -16.55 -12.04 -3.62
CA GLY A 106 -16.34 -10.66 -3.17
C GLY A 106 -15.67 -9.81 -4.23
N LEU A 107 -14.61 -9.09 -3.86
CA LEU A 107 -13.88 -8.25 -4.82
C LEU A 107 -13.17 -9.11 -5.86
N ASN A 108 -13.25 -8.67 -7.12
CA ASN A 108 -12.45 -9.24 -8.20
C ASN A 108 -10.95 -8.88 -8.02
N VAL A 109 -10.08 -9.46 -8.86
CA VAL A 109 -8.63 -9.28 -8.77
C VAL A 109 -8.21 -7.81 -8.88
N GLU A 110 -8.82 -7.06 -9.80
CA GLU A 110 -8.51 -5.65 -10.02
C GLU A 110 -8.94 -4.78 -8.83
N GLN A 111 -10.16 -4.95 -8.35
CA GLN A 111 -10.69 -4.23 -7.20
C GLN A 111 -9.87 -4.51 -5.94
N ARG A 112 -9.42 -5.76 -5.75
CA ARG A 112 -8.57 -6.13 -4.61
C ARG A 112 -7.20 -5.44 -4.67
N LYS A 113 -6.60 -5.34 -5.86
CA LYS A 113 -5.35 -4.59 -6.06
C LYS A 113 -5.53 -3.09 -5.80
N LEU A 114 -6.61 -2.50 -6.31
CA LEU A 114 -6.95 -1.10 -6.03
C LEU A 114 -7.12 -0.87 -4.53
N LEU A 115 -7.77 -1.79 -3.82
CA LEU A 115 -7.87 -1.74 -2.37
C LEU A 115 -6.49 -1.79 -1.68
N THR A 116 -5.57 -2.66 -2.11
CA THR A 116 -4.21 -2.72 -1.55
C THR A 116 -3.45 -1.40 -1.73
N ILE A 117 -3.54 -0.80 -2.92
CA ILE A 117 -2.97 0.53 -3.20
C ILE A 117 -3.64 1.59 -2.32
N GLY A 118 -4.97 1.57 -2.26
CA GLY A 118 -5.77 2.51 -1.46
C GLY A 118 -5.44 2.45 0.02
N VAL A 119 -5.23 1.25 0.57
CA VAL A 119 -4.87 1.05 1.98
C VAL A 119 -3.55 1.76 2.29
N GLU A 120 -2.54 1.63 1.43
CA GLU A 120 -1.26 2.34 1.58
C GLU A 120 -1.40 3.86 1.38
N LEU A 121 -2.20 4.31 0.42
CA LEU A 121 -2.46 5.74 0.20
C LEU A 121 -3.21 6.37 1.38
N ALA A 122 -4.18 5.67 1.97
CA ALA A 122 -4.96 6.11 3.13
C ALA A 122 -4.09 6.30 4.39
N ALA A 123 -2.92 5.65 4.46
CA ALA A 123 -1.93 5.91 5.51
C ALA A 123 -1.27 7.30 5.40
N LYS A 124 -1.44 7.97 4.24
CA LYS A 124 -0.85 9.27 3.90
C LYS A 124 0.67 9.29 4.08
N PRO A 125 1.40 8.40 3.36
CA PRO A 125 2.86 8.33 3.47
C PRO A 125 3.47 9.69 3.12
N LYS A 126 4.44 10.13 3.92
CA LYS A 126 5.00 11.49 3.83
C LYS A 126 6.17 11.61 2.86
N LEU A 127 6.71 10.48 2.40
CA LEU A 127 8.00 10.46 1.71
C LEU A 127 7.98 9.64 0.41
N LEU A 128 7.66 8.35 0.47
CA LEU A 128 7.69 7.44 -0.68
C LEU A 128 6.55 6.42 -0.61
N LEU A 129 6.08 5.97 -1.76
CA LEU A 129 5.21 4.81 -1.92
C LEU A 129 5.94 3.80 -2.80
N PHE A 130 6.25 2.63 -2.23
CA PHE A 130 6.81 1.51 -2.98
C PHE A 130 5.67 0.60 -3.44
N LEU A 131 5.70 0.23 -4.72
CA LEU A 131 4.74 -0.68 -5.33
C LEU A 131 5.50 -1.87 -5.89
N ASP A 132 5.38 -3.03 -5.26
CA ASP A 132 5.95 -4.27 -5.80
C ASP A 132 4.93 -4.93 -6.75
N GLU A 133 5.26 -4.96 -8.04
CA GLU A 133 4.43 -5.46 -9.14
C GLU A 133 2.93 -5.07 -9.09
N PRO A 134 2.57 -3.78 -8.99
CA PRO A 134 1.18 -3.35 -8.80
C PRO A 134 0.24 -3.81 -9.92
N THR A 135 0.77 -4.08 -11.11
CA THR A 135 0.02 -4.50 -12.30
C THR A 135 0.03 -6.02 -12.54
N SER A 136 0.72 -6.85 -11.74
CA SER A 136 0.84 -8.30 -12.01
C SER A 136 -0.49 -9.03 -11.85
N GLY A 137 -1.02 -9.67 -12.90
CA GLY A 137 -2.34 -10.34 -12.85
C GLY A 137 -3.53 -9.40 -13.11
N LEU A 138 -3.27 -8.14 -13.47
CA LEU A 138 -4.19 -7.38 -14.31
C LEU A 138 -3.88 -7.80 -15.75
N ASP A 139 -4.55 -8.84 -16.25
CA ASP A 139 -4.40 -9.22 -17.66
C ASP A 139 -4.88 -8.05 -18.53
N SER A 140 -4.06 -7.68 -19.51
CA SER A 140 -4.41 -6.71 -20.54
C SER A 140 -5.55 -7.27 -21.39
N GLN A 141 -6.77 -6.82 -21.13
CA GLN A 141 -7.85 -6.85 -22.13
C GLN A 141 -7.78 -5.59 -22.99
#